data_AF-A0A2I0NTM6-F1
#
_entry.id   AF-A0A2I0NTM6-F1
#
_cell.length_a   1.000
_cell.length_b   1.000
_cell.length_c   1.000
_cell.angle_alpha   90.00
_cell.angle_beta   90.00
_cell.angle_gamma   90.00
#
_symmetry.space_group_name_H-M   'P 1'
#
loop_
_entity.id
_entity.type
_entity.pdbx_description
1 polymer ?
#
loop_
_entity_poly.entity_id
_entity_poly.type
_entity_poly.pdbx_seq_one_letter_code
_entity_poly.pdbx_strand_id
1 'polypeptide(L)'
;MPGRPIPAAAIDPAGSPRSICCRLQENNHNTLAPGTQTGSWYTVWIANILAGTIVLVLGIIIRAFNASGLIAGYNTASAEEKAEYDEEALTGFVGALLIAASAILLAGGLLAVAGAPGFVAGASWLLFLVIIIGGVVYMNTGERFRR
;
A
#
# COMPACT_ATOMS: atom_id res chain seq x y z
N MET A 1 -61.82 9.73 -14.96
CA MET A 1 -60.62 8.98 -14.54
C MET A 1 -60.71 8.77 -13.05
N PRO A 2 -61.12 7.59 -12.54
CA PRO A 2 -61.12 7.35 -11.10
C PRO A 2 -59.68 7.37 -10.58
N GLY A 3 -59.44 8.21 -9.56
CA GLY A 3 -58.13 8.39 -8.94
C GLY A 3 -57.62 7.07 -8.37
N ARG A 4 -56.35 6.75 -8.65
CA ARG A 4 -55.72 5.55 -8.07
C ARG A 4 -55.66 5.73 -6.54
N PRO A 5 -56.02 4.69 -5.76
CA PRO A 5 -55.91 4.75 -4.31
C PRO A 5 -54.46 5.03 -3.92
N ILE A 6 -54.27 6.05 -3.07
CA ILE A 6 -52.96 6.42 -2.55
C ILE A 6 -52.47 5.26 -1.66
N PRO A 7 -51.26 4.73 -1.86
CA PRO A 7 -50.72 3.66 -1.04
C PRO A 7 -50.62 4.11 0.42
N ALA A 8 -51.03 3.27 1.36
CA ALA A 8 -51.10 3.59 2.79
C ALA A 8 -49.77 4.11 3.38
N ALA A 9 -48.63 3.77 2.77
CA ALA A 9 -47.30 4.26 3.15
C ALA A 9 -47.07 5.77 2.88
N ALA A 10 -48.00 6.45 2.20
CA ALA A 10 -47.91 7.88 1.89
C ALA A 10 -48.55 8.82 2.93
N ILE A 11 -49.16 8.24 3.97
CA ILE A 11 -49.88 8.96 5.01
C ILE A 11 -49.06 8.86 6.30
N ASP A 12 -48.79 9.99 6.93
CA ASP A 12 -48.11 10.03 8.23
C ASP A 12 -49.05 9.51 9.35
N PRO A 13 -48.55 9.21 10.57
CA PRO A 13 -49.41 8.76 11.66
C PRO A 13 -50.47 9.79 12.12
N ALA A 14 -50.43 11.02 11.58
CA ALA A 14 -51.42 12.07 11.80
C ALA A 14 -52.49 12.15 10.68
N GLY A 15 -52.47 11.26 9.68
CA GLY A 15 -53.49 11.19 8.63
C GLY A 15 -53.28 12.19 7.47
N SER A 16 -52.14 12.87 7.41
CA SER A 16 -51.84 13.90 6.41
C SER A 16 -51.04 13.31 5.23
N PRO A 17 -51.36 13.66 3.97
CA PRO A 17 -50.52 13.30 2.83
C PRO A 17 -49.13 13.92 2.99
N ARG A 18 -48.07 13.10 3.04
CA ARG A 18 -46.69 13.63 3.03
C ARG A 18 -46.52 14.52 1.80
N SER A 19 -46.09 15.77 2.03
CA SER A 19 -45.87 16.74 0.96
C SER A 19 -44.89 16.18 -0.07
N ILE A 20 -45.07 16.54 -1.34
CA ILE A 20 -44.19 16.08 -2.43
C ILE A 20 -42.72 16.43 -2.13
N CYS A 21 -42.46 17.58 -1.49
CA CYS A 21 -41.12 17.95 -1.03
C CYS A 21 -40.54 16.95 -0.02
N CYS A 22 -41.35 16.48 0.94
CA CYS A 22 -40.90 15.51 1.94
C CYS A 22 -40.53 14.16 1.28
N ARG A 23 -41.35 13.70 0.31
CA ARG A 23 -41.04 12.51 -0.50
C ARG A 23 -39.78 12.68 -1.35
N LEU A 24 -39.59 13.85 -1.97
CA LEU A 24 -38.41 14.12 -2.78
C LEU A 24 -37.15 14.22 -1.94
N GLN A 25 -37.23 14.77 -0.73
CA GLN A 25 -36.08 14.87 0.18
C GLN A 25 -35.69 13.50 0.76
N GLU A 26 -36.66 12.67 1.12
CA GLU A 26 -36.44 11.27 1.53
C GLU A 26 -35.82 10.45 0.39
N ASN A 27 -36.33 10.58 -0.85
CA ASN A 27 -35.70 9.97 -2.02
C ASN A 27 -34.32 10.54 -2.30
N ASN A 28 -34.08 11.85 -2.13
CA ASN A 28 -32.78 12.47 -2.37
C ASN A 28 -31.71 11.98 -1.37
N HIS A 29 -32.10 11.82 -0.08
CA HIS A 29 -31.25 11.19 0.92
C HIS A 29 -31.00 9.70 0.65
N ASN A 30 -31.95 9.00 0.03
CA ASN A 30 -31.81 7.60 -0.36
C ASN A 30 -31.09 7.40 -1.72
N THR A 31 -30.93 8.47 -2.51
CA THR A 31 -30.17 8.47 -3.78
C THR A 31 -28.75 9.02 -3.66
N LEU A 32 -28.29 9.37 -2.46
CA LEU A 32 -26.85 9.43 -2.21
C LEU A 32 -26.30 8.03 -2.50
N ALA A 33 -25.57 7.91 -3.62
CA ALA A 33 -25.15 6.64 -4.19
C ALA A 33 -24.63 5.67 -3.11
N PRO A 34 -25.01 4.37 -3.17
CA PRO A 34 -24.44 3.39 -2.26
C PRO A 34 -22.94 3.26 -2.56
N GLY A 35 -22.13 3.86 -1.67
CA GLY A 35 -20.76 3.48 -1.42
C GLY A 35 -19.73 3.82 -2.50
N THR A 36 -19.25 5.06 -2.51
CA THR A 36 -17.80 5.22 -2.46
C THR A 36 -17.34 4.78 -1.07
N GLN A 37 -17.37 3.46 -0.79
CA GLN A 37 -16.78 2.91 0.42
C GLN A 37 -15.26 3.09 0.33
N THR A 38 -14.83 4.19 0.93
CA THR A 38 -13.55 4.36 1.61
C THR A 38 -13.30 3.16 2.53
N GLY A 39 -12.71 2.12 1.95
CA GLY A 39 -12.39 0.87 2.62
C GLY A 39 -12.02 -0.24 1.64
N SER A 40 -11.42 0.07 0.48
CA SER A 40 -11.04 -0.97 -0.48
C SER A 40 -9.73 -1.63 -0.06
N TRP A 41 -9.78 -2.49 0.95
CA TRP A 41 -8.70 -3.44 1.25
C TRP A 41 -8.37 -4.34 0.04
N TYR A 42 -9.29 -4.42 -0.93
CA TYR A 42 -9.08 -5.01 -2.25
C TYR A 42 -8.17 -4.21 -3.18
N THR A 43 -7.81 -2.95 -2.94
CA THR A 43 -6.79 -2.27 -3.75
C THR A 43 -5.39 -2.44 -3.17
N VAL A 44 -5.28 -2.75 -1.87
CA VAL A 44 -3.99 -2.85 -1.17
C VAL A 44 -3.17 -4.03 -1.70
N TRP A 45 -3.80 -5.15 -2.07
CA TRP A 45 -3.05 -6.27 -2.66
C TRP A 45 -2.40 -5.90 -4.00
N ILE A 46 -3.04 -5.06 -4.83
CA ILE A 46 -2.44 -4.58 -6.09
C ILE A 46 -1.18 -3.78 -5.79
N ALA A 47 -1.26 -2.86 -4.83
CA ALA A 47 -0.12 -2.06 -4.40
C ALA A 47 1.02 -2.94 -3.86
N ASN A 48 0.70 -3.96 -3.06
CA ASN A 48 1.67 -4.93 -2.54
C ASN A 48 2.39 -5.69 -3.65
N ILE A 49 1.64 -6.24 -4.62
CA ILE A 49 2.24 -7.02 -5.71
C ILE A 49 3.08 -6.13 -6.62
N LEU A 50 2.57 -4.96 -6.99
CA LEU A 50 3.30 -4.02 -7.83
C LEU A 50 4.59 -3.54 -7.14
N ALA A 51 4.48 -3.02 -5.92
CA ALA A 51 5.63 -2.53 -5.17
C ALA A 51 6.62 -3.65 -4.86
N GLY A 52 6.13 -4.81 -4.41
CA GLY A 52 6.96 -5.98 -4.14
C GLY A 52 7.74 -6.44 -5.38
N THR A 53 7.09 -6.50 -6.54
CA THR A 53 7.76 -6.90 -7.80
C THR A 53 8.83 -5.90 -8.22
N ILE A 54 8.55 -4.60 -8.16
CA ILE A 54 9.52 -3.54 -8.50
C ILE A 54 10.73 -3.62 -7.58
N VAL A 55 10.50 -3.72 -6.25
CA VAL A 55 11.57 -3.80 -5.26
C VAL A 55 12.38 -5.10 -5.42
N LEU A 56 11.73 -6.22 -5.74
CA LEU A 56 12.41 -7.50 -5.99
C LEU A 56 13.36 -7.39 -7.18
N VAL A 57 12.87 -6.87 -8.31
CA VAL A 57 13.68 -6.69 -9.52
C VAL A 57 14.87 -5.77 -9.23
N LEU A 58 14.64 -4.65 -8.53
CA LEU A 58 15.70 -3.74 -8.14
C LEU A 58 16.74 -4.41 -7.23
N GLY A 59 16.29 -5.17 -6.22
CA GLY A 59 17.17 -5.91 -5.33
C GLY A 59 18.03 -6.96 -6.05
N ILE A 60 17.44 -7.67 -7.02
CA ILE A 60 18.16 -8.61 -7.89
C ILE A 60 19.20 -7.87 -8.74
N ILE A 61 18.84 -6.75 -9.36
CA ILE A 61 19.77 -5.97 -10.19
C ILE A 61 20.96 -5.47 -9.36
N ILE A 62 20.70 -4.87 -8.20
CA ILE A 62 21.76 -4.36 -7.32
C ILE A 62 22.70 -5.49 -6.89
N ARG A 63 22.14 -6.66 -6.53
CA ARG A 63 22.94 -7.81 -6.07
C ARG A 63 23.70 -8.51 -7.18
N ALA A 64 23.14 -8.61 -8.38
CA ALA A 64 23.74 -9.37 -9.48
C ALA A 64 24.77 -8.56 -10.28
N PHE A 65 24.56 -7.24 -10.39
CA PHE A 65 25.41 -6.36 -11.20
C PHE A 65 26.28 -5.42 -10.36
N ASN A 66 26.32 -5.60 -9.03
CA ASN A 66 27.00 -4.69 -8.09
C ASN A 66 26.66 -3.22 -8.39
N ALA A 67 25.36 -2.95 -8.58
CA ALA A 67 24.91 -1.69 -9.13
C ALA A 67 24.87 -0.58 -8.06
N SER A 68 26.03 -0.28 -7.48
CA SER A 68 26.25 0.80 -6.50
C SER A 68 25.79 2.15 -7.03
N GLY A 69 25.88 2.32 -8.35
CA GLY A 69 25.34 3.41 -9.17
C GLY A 69 23.82 3.63 -9.07
N LEU A 70 23.05 2.77 -8.40
CA LEU A 70 21.63 2.97 -8.13
C LEU A 70 21.36 3.37 -6.66
N ILE A 71 22.38 3.32 -5.81
CA ILE A 71 22.28 3.71 -4.41
C ILE A 71 22.45 5.22 -4.35
N ALA A 72 21.37 5.96 -4.09
CA ALA A 72 21.36 7.44 -4.12
C ALA A 72 22.42 8.10 -3.20
N GLY A 73 22.87 7.41 -2.15
CA GLY A 73 24.00 7.83 -1.31
C GLY A 73 25.37 7.58 -1.94
N TYR A 74 25.58 6.42 -2.57
CA TYR A 74 26.83 6.14 -3.30
C TYR A 74 26.97 7.03 -4.54
N ASN A 75 25.87 7.30 -5.25
CA ASN A 75 25.87 8.17 -6.44
C ASN A 75 26.34 9.60 -6.15
N THR A 76 26.10 10.09 -4.94
CA THR A 76 26.40 11.46 -4.52
C THR A 76 27.72 11.57 -3.73
N ALA A 77 28.31 10.45 -3.31
CA ALA A 77 29.60 10.40 -2.63
C ALA A 77 30.77 10.83 -3.54
N SER A 78 31.77 11.50 -2.95
CA SER A 78 33.00 11.88 -3.66
C SER A 78 33.85 10.64 -4.02
N ALA A 79 34.83 10.81 -4.90
CA ALA A 79 35.72 9.71 -5.27
C ALA A 79 36.56 9.21 -4.08
N GLU A 80 36.99 10.10 -3.16
CA GLU A 80 37.68 9.69 -1.95
C GLU A 80 36.75 8.88 -1.03
N GLU A 81 35.52 9.32 -0.81
CA GLU A 81 34.57 8.66 0.08
C GLU A 81 34.17 7.28 -0.46
N LYS A 82 34.00 7.14 -1.79
CA LYS A 82 33.75 5.84 -2.43
C LYS A 82 34.87 4.83 -2.23
N ALA A 83 36.12 5.28 -2.24
CA ALA A 83 37.29 4.41 -2.10
C ALA A 83 37.39 3.77 -0.71
N GLU A 84 36.74 4.38 0.29
CA GLU A 84 36.68 3.85 1.65
C GLU A 84 35.69 2.71 1.80
N TYR A 85 34.76 2.49 0.86
CA TYR A 85 33.76 1.42 0.98
C TYR A 85 34.13 0.17 0.19
N ASP A 86 33.81 -0.99 0.76
CA ASP A 86 33.71 -2.25 0.03
C ASP A 86 32.38 -2.27 -0.74
N GLU A 87 32.45 -1.85 -2.01
CA GLU A 87 31.31 -1.76 -2.91
C GLU A 87 30.58 -3.10 -3.08
N GLU A 88 31.30 -4.22 -3.12
CA GLU A 88 30.72 -5.54 -3.31
C GLU A 88 29.96 -5.99 -2.06
N ALA A 89 30.54 -5.80 -0.88
CA ALA A 89 29.87 -6.10 0.38
C ALA A 89 28.63 -5.20 0.60
N LEU A 90 28.74 -3.91 0.28
CA LEU A 90 27.65 -2.94 0.42
C LEU A 90 26.48 -3.26 -0.53
N THR A 91 26.76 -3.40 -1.83
CA THR A 91 25.73 -3.70 -2.83
C THR A 91 25.12 -5.08 -2.61
N GLY A 92 25.93 -6.06 -2.19
CA GLY A 92 25.47 -7.39 -1.79
C GLY A 92 24.47 -7.33 -0.63
N PHE A 93 24.77 -6.54 0.41
CA PHE A 93 23.86 -6.34 1.54
C PHE A 93 22.58 -5.60 1.13
N VAL A 94 22.70 -4.46 0.42
CA VAL A 94 21.54 -3.66 -0.01
C VAL A 94 20.62 -4.48 -0.91
N GLY A 95 21.18 -5.22 -1.87
CA GLY A 95 20.40 -6.08 -2.75
C GLY A 95 19.69 -7.20 -1.97
N ALA A 96 20.36 -7.87 -1.03
CA ALA A 96 19.74 -8.87 -0.17
C ALA A 96 18.63 -8.30 0.72
N LEU A 97 18.83 -7.10 1.27
CA LEU A 97 17.85 -6.38 2.08
C LEU A 97 16.57 -6.08 1.26
N LEU A 98 16.72 -5.60 0.03
CA LEU A 98 15.60 -5.31 -0.86
C LEU A 98 14.85 -6.58 -1.28
N ILE A 99 15.57 -7.67 -1.56
CA ILE A 99 14.96 -8.98 -1.85
C ILE A 99 14.15 -9.47 -0.63
N ALA A 100 14.70 -9.38 0.59
CA ALA A 100 13.98 -9.75 1.80
C ALA A 100 12.74 -8.86 2.03
N ALA A 101 12.87 -7.55 1.86
CA ALA A 101 11.77 -6.60 2.02
C ALA A 101 10.65 -6.82 0.98
N SER A 102 11.01 -7.10 -0.29
CA SER A 102 10.04 -7.41 -1.34
C SER A 102 9.27 -8.70 -1.08
N ALA A 103 9.94 -9.74 -0.56
CA ALA A 103 9.28 -11.00 -0.20
C ALA A 103 8.14 -10.78 0.81
N ILE A 104 8.33 -9.87 1.78
CA ILE A 104 7.28 -9.50 2.75
C ILE A 104 6.08 -8.84 2.06
N LEU A 105 6.30 -7.88 1.17
CA LEU A 105 5.22 -7.21 0.43
C LEU A 105 4.46 -8.20 -0.46
N LEU A 106 5.18 -9.05 -1.19
CA LEU A 106 4.60 -10.09 -2.05
C LEU A 106 3.79 -11.10 -1.23
N ALA A 107 4.32 -11.57 -0.10
CA ALA A 107 3.59 -12.46 0.80
C ALA A 107 2.30 -11.81 1.32
N GLY A 108 2.35 -10.55 1.76
CA GLY A 108 1.17 -9.80 2.19
C GLY A 108 0.12 -9.65 1.07
N GLY A 109 0.56 -9.39 -0.17
CA GLY A 109 -0.31 -9.30 -1.33
C GLY A 109 -0.94 -10.64 -1.71
N LEU A 110 -0.15 -11.71 -1.79
CA LEU A 110 -0.62 -13.07 -2.09
C LEU A 110 -1.61 -13.56 -1.03
N LEU A 111 -1.32 -13.33 0.25
CA LEU A 111 -2.23 -13.70 1.34
C LEU A 111 -3.55 -12.94 1.25
N ALA A 112 -3.52 -11.66 0.92
CA ALA A 112 -4.74 -10.87 0.71
C ALA A 112 -5.58 -11.40 -0.48
N VAL A 113 -4.93 -11.80 -1.58
CA VAL A 113 -5.61 -12.47 -2.71
C VAL A 113 -6.21 -13.82 -2.29
N ALA A 114 -5.53 -14.55 -1.40
CA ALA A 114 -6.00 -15.82 -0.86
C ALA A 114 -7.13 -15.69 0.20
N GLY A 115 -7.63 -14.48 0.44
CA GLY A 115 -8.72 -14.22 1.39
C GLY A 115 -8.28 -14.03 2.84
N ALA A 116 -7.00 -13.77 3.09
CA ALA A 116 -6.54 -13.39 4.43
C ALA A 116 -7.20 -12.09 4.90
N PRO A 117 -7.31 -11.85 6.22
CA PRO A 117 -7.87 -10.62 6.75
C PRO A 117 -7.20 -9.37 6.17
N GLY A 118 -7.97 -8.32 5.86
CA GLY A 118 -7.48 -7.12 5.18
C GLY A 118 -6.31 -6.41 5.89
N PHE A 119 -6.16 -6.58 7.21
CA PHE A 119 -5.03 -6.03 7.96
C PHE A 119 -3.68 -6.69 7.60
N VAL A 120 -3.67 -7.91 7.04
CA VAL A 120 -2.43 -8.64 6.70
C VAL A 120 -1.63 -7.89 5.64
N ALA A 121 -2.29 -7.36 4.61
CA ALA A 121 -1.61 -6.54 3.62
C ALA A 121 -1.05 -5.25 4.26
N GLY A 122 -1.80 -4.59 5.14
CA GLY A 122 -1.29 -3.43 5.90
C GLY A 122 -0.11 -3.76 6.83
N ALA A 123 -0.15 -4.90 7.52
CA ALA A 123 0.94 -5.36 8.39
C ALA A 123 2.24 -5.62 7.61
N SER A 124 2.14 -6.12 6.37
CA SER A 124 3.32 -6.31 5.52
C SER A 124 4.02 -5.01 5.17
N TRP A 125 3.30 -3.88 5.02
CA TRP A 125 3.90 -2.56 4.84
C TRP A 125 4.65 -2.08 6.08
N LEU A 126 4.10 -2.30 7.27
CA LEU A 126 4.80 -1.99 8.53
C LEU A 126 6.08 -2.80 8.66
N LEU A 127 6.02 -4.11 8.39
CA LEU A 127 7.20 -4.98 8.46
C LEU A 127 8.24 -4.61 7.39
N PHE A 128 7.80 -4.25 6.18
CA PHE A 128 8.67 -3.72 5.13
C PHE A 128 9.45 -2.49 5.63
N LEU A 129 8.78 -1.52 6.26
CA LEU A 129 9.44 -0.33 6.81
C LEU A 129 10.44 -0.68 7.92
N VAL A 130 10.09 -1.61 8.81
CA VAL A 130 11.00 -2.08 9.86
C VAL A 130 12.27 -2.69 9.27
N ILE A 131 12.15 -3.51 8.22
CA ILE A 131 13.30 -4.11 7.53
C ILE A 131 14.17 -3.02 6.89
N ILE A 132 13.57 -2.08 6.16
CA ILE A 132 14.32 -1.00 5.50
C ILE A 132 15.03 -0.12 6.53
N ILE A 133 14.33 0.34 7.58
CA ILE A 133 14.92 1.18 8.62
C ILE A 133 16.01 0.41 9.37
N GLY A 134 15.75 -0.85 9.75
CA GLY A 134 16.73 -1.70 10.40
C GLY A 134 17.98 -1.92 9.56
N GLY A 135 17.83 -2.13 8.25
CA GLY A 135 18.93 -2.24 7.31
C GLY A 135 19.73 -0.94 7.17
N VAL A 136 19.05 0.21 7.11
CA VAL A 136 19.71 1.53 7.07
C VAL A 136 20.50 1.79 8.36
N VAL A 137 19.89 1.55 9.52
CA VAL A 137 20.58 1.67 10.82
C VAL A 137 21.78 0.73 10.86
N TYR A 138 21.61 -0.53 10.43
CA TYR A 138 22.69 -1.50 10.39
C TYR A 138 23.87 -1.01 9.54
N MET A 139 23.62 -0.54 8.32
CA MET A 139 24.66 0.02 7.44
C MET A 139 25.40 1.20 8.06
N ASN A 140 24.68 2.06 8.78
CA ASN A 140 25.26 3.24 9.41
C ASN A 140 25.96 2.93 10.75
N THR A 141 25.82 1.71 11.30
CA THR A 141 26.45 1.32 12.56
C THR A 141 27.76 0.55 12.36
N GLY A 142 28.87 1.17 12.78
CA GLY A 142 30.14 0.48 13.02
C GLY A 142 30.99 0.20 11.78
N GLU A 143 31.00 1.12 10.81
CA GLU A 143 31.90 1.09 9.63
C GLU A 143 31.96 -0.27 8.91
N ARG A 144 30.85 -1.02 8.93
CA ARG A 144 30.80 -2.44 8.52
C ARG A 144 31.29 -2.71 7.11
N PHE A 145 31.10 -1.72 6.25
CA PHE A 145 31.38 -1.79 4.84
C PHE A 145 32.55 -0.87 4.46
N ARG A 146 33.30 -0.32 5.42
CA ARG A 146 34.55 0.37 5.12
C ARG A 146 35.68 -0.65 4.93
N ARG A 147 36.59 -0.34 4.01
CA ARG A 147 37.81 -1.11 3.73
C ARG A 147 38.89 -0.89 4.78
#